data_AF-A0A0K6IXL4-F1
#
_entry.id   AF-A0A0K6IXL4-F1
#
_cell.length_a   1.000
_cell.length_b   1.000
_cell.length_c   1.000
_cell.angle_alpha   90.00
_cell.angle_beta   90.00
_cell.angle_gamma   90.00
#
_symmetry.space_group_name_H-M   'P 1'
#
loop_
_entity.id
_entity.type
_entity.pdbx_description
1 polymer ?
#
loop_
_entity_poly.entity_id
_entity_poly.type
_entity_poly.pdbx_seq_one_letter_code
_entity_poly.pdbx_strand_id
1 'polypeptide(L)' 'MHWESWSAFWDMGGRGFYVWGSYGVSFALIALELYFLHRTRKAVIRRLLRWRAARFEDTGEDA' A
#
# COMPACT_ATOMS: atom_id res chain seq x y z
N MET A 1 -2.65 -28.91 -27.64
CA MET A 1 -3.63 -28.09 -26.89
C MET A 1 -4.16 -28.96 -25.74
N HIS A 2 -3.53 -28.93 -24.56
CA HIS A 2 -4.01 -29.65 -23.36
C HIS A 2 -3.72 -28.81 -22.12
N TRP A 3 -4.26 -27.59 -22.10
CA TRP A 3 -4.45 -26.90 -20.83
C TRP A 3 -5.70 -27.50 -20.19
N GLU A 4 -5.52 -28.67 -19.57
CA GLU A 4 -6.55 -29.50 -18.92
C GLU A 4 -7.02 -28.90 -17.59
N SER A 5 -7.24 -27.59 -17.56
CA SER A 5 -7.89 -26.86 -16.47
C SER A 5 -6.98 -26.29 -15.39
N TRP A 6 -7.47 -25.17 -14.86
CA TRP A 6 -7.04 -24.51 -13.63
C TRP A 6 -6.86 -25.50 -12.44
N SER A 7 -7.59 -26.61 -12.45
CA SER A 7 -7.48 -27.71 -11.49
C SER A 7 -6.08 -28.34 -11.44
N ALA A 8 -5.40 -28.52 -12.58
CA ALA A 8 -4.07 -29.17 -12.64
C ALA A 8 -2.95 -28.36 -11.95
N PHE A 9 -3.14 -27.05 -11.79
CA PHE A 9 -2.21 -26.20 -11.03
C PHE A 9 -2.36 -26.37 -9.52
N TRP A 10 -3.56 -26.69 -9.06
CA TRP A 10 -3.86 -26.93 -7.65
C TRP A 10 -3.48 -28.36 -7.29
N ASP A 11 -3.65 -29.26 -8.24
CA ASP A 11 -3.44 -30.69 -8.11
C ASP A 11 -1.99 -31.14 -8.39
N MET A 12 -1.05 -30.20 -8.58
CA MET A 12 0.38 -30.49 -8.85
C MET A 12 1.17 -31.06 -7.64
N GLY A 13 0.48 -31.75 -6.72
CA GLY A 13 1.07 -32.42 -5.56
C GLY A 13 1.29 -31.49 -4.36
N GLY A 14 0.31 -30.64 -4.02
CA GLY A 14 0.29 -29.87 -2.77
C GLY A 14 1.11 -28.58 -2.74
N ARG A 15 1.89 -28.28 -3.79
CA ARG A 15 2.75 -27.08 -3.85
C ARG A 15 2.06 -25.81 -4.36
N GLY A 16 0.94 -25.94 -5.08
CA GLY A 16 0.20 -24.77 -5.60
C GLY A 16 -0.30 -23.85 -4.50
N PHE A 17 -0.77 -24.43 -3.39
CA PHE A 17 -1.17 -23.71 -2.17
C PHE A 17 -0.03 -22.91 -1.55
N TYR A 18 1.21 -23.42 -1.58
CA TYR A 18 2.36 -22.74 -1.00
C TYR A 18 2.80 -21.54 -1.84
N VAL A 19 2.78 -21.69 -3.18
CA VAL A 19 3.12 -20.60 -4.11
C VAL A 19 2.09 -19.48 -3.98
N TRP A 20 0.80 -19.79 -4.15
CA TRP A 20 -0.25 -18.78 -4.05
C TRP A 20 -0.42 -18.22 -2.65
N GLY A 21 -0.17 -19.02 -1.61
CA GLY A 21 -0.08 -18.54 -0.23
C GLY A 21 1.07 -17.54 -0.06
N SER A 22 2.27 -17.84 -0.56
CA SER A 22 3.43 -16.94 -0.47
C SER A 22 3.23 -15.64 -1.27
N TYR A 23 2.65 -15.72 -2.46
CA TYR A 23 2.27 -14.55 -3.26
C TYR A 23 1.17 -13.75 -2.57
N GLY A 24 0.17 -14.41 -1.98
CA GLY A 24 -0.90 -13.79 -1.21
C GLY A 24 -0.38 -13.06 0.03
N VAL A 25 0.52 -13.69 0.79
CA VAL A 25 1.18 -13.08 1.95
C VAL A 25 2.03 -11.88 1.52
N SER A 26 2.82 -12.01 0.45
CA SER A 26 3.63 -10.91 -0.06
C SER A 26 2.77 -9.73 -0.51
N PHE A 27 1.68 -10.01 -1.24
CA PHE A 27 0.72 -8.99 -1.66
C PHE A 27 0.01 -8.35 -0.46
N ALA A 28 -0.36 -9.14 0.55
CA ALA A 28 -0.96 -8.63 1.78
C ALA A 28 -0.02 -7.69 2.54
N LEU A 29 1.27 -8.05 2.65
CA LEU A 29 2.29 -7.19 3.26
C LEU A 29 2.45 -5.86 2.51
N ILE A 30 2.51 -5.91 1.17
CA ILE A 30 2.58 -4.70 0.34
C ILE A 30 1.32 -3.84 0.50
N ALA A 31 0.13 -4.46 0.47
CA ALA A 31 -1.13 -3.74 0.66
C ALA A 31 -1.23 -3.09 2.05
N LEU A 32 -0.76 -3.79 3.08
CA LEU A 32 -0.70 -3.30 4.45
C LEU A 32 0.25 -2.10 4.56
N GLU A 33 1.44 -2.19 3.99
CA GLU A 33 2.41 -1.09 3.94
C GLU A 33 1.81 0.12 3.21
N LEU A 34 1.19 -0.07 2.06
CA LEU A 34 0.52 0.99 1.32
C LEU A 34 -0.62 1.62 2.12
N TYR A 35 -1.37 0.83 2.87
CA TYR A 35 -2.45 1.30 3.74
C TYR A 35 -1.91 2.18 4.87
N PHE A 36 -0.88 1.71 5.59
CA PHE A 36 -0.22 2.49 6.64
C PHE A 36 0.43 3.75 6.09
N LEU A 37 1.14 3.64 4.96
CA LEU A 37 1.76 4.77 4.27
C LEU A 37 0.71 5.80 3.87
N HIS A 38 -0.41 5.40 3.27
CA HIS A 38 -1.51 6.32 2.94
C HIS A 38 -2.07 7.02 4.17
N ARG A 39 -2.20 6.30 5.29
CA ARG A 39 -2.69 6.87 6.55
C ARG A 39 -1.72 7.90 7.12
N THR A 40 -0.42 7.61 7.08
CA THR A 40 0.65 8.50 7.54
C THR A 40 0.82 9.72 6.63
N ARG A 41 0.71 9.56 5.30
CA ARG A 41 0.78 10.68 4.35
C ARG A 41 -0.30 11.73 4.63
N LYS A 42 -1.51 11.32 4.99
CA LYS A 42 -2.58 12.26 5.41
C LYS A 42 -2.21 13.03 6.68
N ALA A 43 -1.45 12.45 7.61
CA ALA A 43 -0.98 13.15 8.80
C ALA A 43 0.12 14.16 8.47
N VAL A 44 1.07 13.79 7.60
CA VAL A 44 2.19 14.66 7.19
C VAL A 44 1.70 15.84 6.35
N ILE A 45 0.83 15.62 5.38
CA ILE A 45 0.28 16.69 4.52
C ILE A 45 -0.50 17.71 5.35
N ARG A 46 -1.34 17.25 6.29
CA ARG A 46 -2.07 18.17 7.20
C ARG A 46 -1.12 19.01 8.05
N ARG A 47 0.01 18.44 8.47
CA ARG A 47 1.01 19.18 9.24
C ARG A 47 1.72 20.22 8.38
N LEU A 48 2.12 19.87 7.15
CA LEU A 48 2.74 20.81 6.20
C LEU A 48 1.81 21.96 5.79
N LEU A 49 0.52 21.69 5.59
CA LEU A 49 -0.46 22.74 5.26
C LEU A 49 -0.61 23.75 6.41
N ARG A 50 -0.59 23.30 7.68
CA ARG A 50 -0.63 24.20 8.85
C ARG A 50 0.59 25.10 8.94
N TRP A 51 1.80 24.58 8.69
CA TRP A 51 3.02 25.39 8.68
C TRP A 51 3.02 26.43 7.55
N ARG A 52 2.45 26.10 6.40
CA ARG A 52 2.31 27.06 5.29
C ARG A 52 1.36 28.20 5.64
N ALA A 53 0.20 27.89 6.24
CA ALA A 53 -0.78 28.90 6.63
C ALA A 53 -0.21 29.89 7.66
N ALA A 54 0.46 29.39 8.70
CA ALA A 54 1.07 30.24 9.73
C ALA A 54 2.21 31.14 9.20
N ARG A 55 2.96 30.68 8.20
CA ARG A 55 4.08 31.46 7.62
C ARG A 55 3.62 32.63 6.74
N PHE A 56 2.42 32.54 6.16
CA PHE A 56 1.87 33.65 5.37
C PHE A 56 1.31 34.77 6.25
N GLU A 57 0.82 34.46 7.44
CA GLU A 57 0.25 35.44 8.36
C GLU A 57 1.34 36.30 9.01
N ASP A 58 2.49 35.69 9.35
CA ASP A 58 3.65 36.37 9.95
C ASP A 58 4.37 37.34 9.00
N THR A 59 4.27 37.15 7.68
CA THR A 59 4.92 38.04 6.69
C THR A 59 4.06 39.26 6.34
N GLY A 60 2.78 39.28 6.73
CA GLY A 60 1.84 40.37 6.43
C GLY A 60 1.77 41.46 7.50
N GLU A 61 2.28 41.21 8.70
CA GLU A 61 2.23 42.16 9.83
C GLU A 61 3.46 43.09 9.90
N ASP A 62 4.47 42.81 9.07
CA ASP A 62 5.74 43.55 8.99
C ASP A 62 5.80 44.60 7.83
N ALA A 63 4.70 44.80 7.08
CA ALA A 63 4.62 45.69 5.91
C ALA A 63 3.60 46.82 6.11
#